data_AF-A0A9W4E532-F1
#
_entry.id   AF-A0A9W4E532-F1
#
_cell.length_a   1.000
_cell.length_b   1.000
_cell.length_c   1.000
_cell.angle_alpha   90.00
_cell.angle_beta   90.00
_cell.angle_gamma   90.00
#
_symmetry.space_group_name_H-M   'P 1'
#
loop_
_entity.id
_entity.type
_entity.pdbx_description
1 polymer ?
#
loop_
_entity_poly.entity_id
_entity_poly.type
_entity_poly.pdbx_seq_one_letter_code
_entity_poly.pdbx_strand_id
1 'polypeptide(L)'
;MVNAIAALTLGCAALAWLVWRGFFTPVGSFGSWAMFSHIGAYRATLSDTAHDGRPVCPWDYELRQDVFRSAASLQSLVLYLAEEHGMSVAGDGVVLVPFESIRIAVRNGGVVRA
;
A
#
# COMPACT_ATOMS: atom_id res chain seq x y z
N MET A 1 -42.87 2.25 23.97
CA MET A 1 -41.48 2.11 24.43
C MET A 1 -40.78 0.88 23.87
N VAL A 2 -41.39 -0.31 23.91
CA VAL A 2 -40.80 -1.57 23.38
C VAL A 2 -40.38 -1.47 21.90
N ASN A 3 -41.20 -0.84 21.05
CA ASN A 3 -40.87 -0.67 19.63
C ASN A 3 -39.66 0.25 19.37
N ALA A 4 -39.41 1.24 20.24
CA ALA A 4 -38.28 2.14 20.09
C ALA A 4 -36.96 1.46 20.45
N ILE A 5 -36.97 0.63 21.50
CA ILE A 5 -35.81 -0.19 21.88
C ILE A 5 -35.52 -1.22 20.79
N ALA A 6 -36.54 -1.92 20.28
CA ALA A 6 -36.38 -2.89 19.20
C ALA A 6 -35.81 -2.24 17.92
N ALA A 7 -36.28 -1.05 17.55
CA ALA A 7 -35.75 -0.31 16.40
C ALA A 7 -34.28 0.08 16.59
N LEU A 8 -33.89 0.52 17.79
CA LEU A 8 -32.49 0.82 18.14
C LEU A 8 -31.60 -0.42 18.05
N THR A 9 -32.05 -1.55 18.62
CA THR A 9 -31.28 -2.80 18.58
C THR A 9 -31.09 -3.30 17.16
N LEU A 10 -32.13 -3.22 16.32
CA LEU A 10 -32.04 -3.58 14.90
C LEU A 10 -31.11 -2.63 14.12
N GLY A 11 -31.15 -1.33 14.43
CA GLY A 11 -30.23 -0.36 13.83
C GLY A 11 -28.77 -0.65 14.16
N CYS A 12 -28.46 -0.94 15.43
CA CYS A 12 -27.12 -1.33 15.85
C CYS A 12 -26.67 -2.65 15.22
N ALA A 13 -27.54 -3.64 15.14
CA ALA A 13 -27.24 -4.92 14.50
C ALA A 13 -26.99 -4.77 12.99
N ALA A 14 -27.77 -3.93 12.30
CA ALA A 14 -27.56 -3.62 10.89
C ALA A 14 -26.23 -2.90 10.65
N LEU A 15 -25.89 -1.92 11.49
CA LEU A 15 -24.59 -1.24 11.44
C LEU A 15 -23.44 -2.22 11.67
N ALA A 16 -23.50 -3.06 12.72
CA ALA A 16 -22.49 -4.06 13.01
C ALA A 16 -22.32 -5.06 11.85
N TRP A 17 -23.42 -5.48 11.23
CA TRP A 17 -23.39 -6.35 10.06
C TRP A 17 -22.76 -5.69 8.84
N LEU A 18 -23.03 -4.40 8.59
CA LEU A 18 -22.38 -3.63 7.52
C LEU A 18 -20.89 -3.41 7.80
N VAL A 19 -20.49 -3.16 9.05
CA VAL A 19 -19.09 -3.08 9.47
C VAL A 19 -18.38 -4.40 9.21
N TRP A 20 -18.95 -5.51 9.67
CA TRP A 20 -18.44 -6.86 9.46
C TRP A 20 -18.28 -7.16 7.98
N ARG A 21 -19.36 -7.01 7.20
CA ARG A 21 -19.35 -7.22 5.74
C ARG A 21 -18.28 -6.38 5.06
N GLY A 22 -18.13 -5.11 5.48
CA GLY A 22 -17.18 -4.16 4.93
C GLY A 22 -15.71 -4.41 5.30
N PHE A 23 -15.46 -5.08 6.43
CA PHE A 23 -14.12 -5.46 6.87
C PHE A 23 -13.63 -6.75 6.18
N PHE A 24 -14.56 -7.68 5.92
CA PHE A 24 -14.25 -8.95 5.24
C PHE A 24 -14.42 -8.90 3.73
N THR A 25 -14.90 -7.79 3.17
CA THR A 25 -14.84 -7.58 1.72
C THR A 25 -13.39 -7.41 1.27
N PRO A 26 -13.02 -7.95 0.09
CA PRO A 26 -11.71 -7.71 -0.49
C PRO A 26 -11.38 -6.22 -0.51
N VAL A 27 -10.12 -5.89 -0.22
CA VAL A 27 -9.58 -4.53 -0.33
C VAL A 27 -9.91 -4.02 -1.72
N GLY A 28 -10.69 -2.95 -1.75
CA GLY A 28 -11.30 -2.51 -2.99
C GLY A 28 -12.40 -3.42 -3.47
N SER A 29 -13.53 -3.36 -2.81
CA SER A 29 -14.81 -3.61 -3.46
C SER A 29 -15.71 -2.42 -3.15
N PHE A 30 -16.76 -2.22 -3.93
CA PHE A 30 -17.71 -1.12 -3.64
C PHE A 30 -18.26 -1.19 -2.20
N GLY A 31 -18.21 -2.37 -1.57
CA GLY A 31 -18.58 -2.59 -0.16
C GLY A 31 -17.43 -2.60 0.84
N SER A 32 -16.16 -2.49 0.45
CA SER A 32 -15.07 -2.30 1.42
C SER A 32 -15.16 -0.88 1.96
N TRP A 33 -15.07 -0.70 3.27
CA TRP A 33 -15.13 0.62 3.91
C TRP A 33 -14.32 1.66 3.14
N ALA A 34 -14.91 2.85 2.92
CA ALA A 34 -14.25 3.98 2.22
C ALA A 34 -12.92 4.41 2.85
N MET A 35 -12.63 3.94 4.07
CA MET A 35 -11.32 4.12 4.73
C MET A 35 -10.19 3.31 4.08
N PHE A 36 -10.48 2.20 3.42
CA PHE A 36 -9.48 1.30 2.83
C PHE A 36 -9.33 1.46 1.31
N SER A 37 -10.28 2.11 0.63
CA SER A 37 -10.25 2.37 -0.82
C SER A 37 -9.20 3.39 -1.27
N HIS A 38 -8.40 3.92 -0.33
CA HIS A 38 -7.32 4.87 -0.62
C HIS A 38 -5.95 4.38 -0.11
N ILE A 39 -5.87 3.16 0.43
CA ILE A 39 -4.62 2.62 0.95
C ILE A 39 -3.76 2.13 -0.22
N GLY A 40 -2.76 2.94 -0.55
CA GLY A 40 -1.61 2.50 -1.33
C GLY A 40 -0.59 1.86 -0.40
N ALA A 41 -0.08 0.69 -0.79
CA ALA A 41 1.11 0.10 -0.18
C ALA A 41 1.98 -0.52 -1.27
N TYR A 42 3.28 -0.65 -1.03
CA TYR A 42 4.15 -1.40 -1.93
C TYR A 42 5.06 -2.34 -1.15
N ARG A 43 5.45 -3.44 -1.80
CA ARG A 43 6.50 -4.34 -1.36
C ARG A 43 7.45 -4.55 -2.53
N ALA A 44 8.70 -4.13 -2.39
CA ALA A 44 9.73 -4.32 -3.40
C ALA A 44 10.96 -4.97 -2.77
N THR A 45 11.60 -5.85 -3.54
CA THR A 45 12.92 -6.39 -3.22
C THR A 45 13.91 -5.65 -4.09
N LEU A 46 14.78 -4.84 -3.48
CA LEU A 46 15.74 -4.01 -4.20
C LEU A 46 17.17 -4.54 -3.99
N SER A 47 18.00 -4.37 -5.01
CA SER A 47 19.42 -4.66 -4.99
C SER A 47 20.20 -3.50 -5.60
N ASP A 48 21.32 -3.13 -4.98
CA ASP A 48 22.25 -2.14 -5.51
C ASP A 48 23.03 -2.74 -6.68
N THR A 49 22.72 -2.30 -7.88
CA THR A 49 23.39 -2.69 -9.12
C THR A 49 24.72 -1.98 -9.34
N ALA A 50 25.00 -0.87 -8.64
CA ALA A 50 26.27 -0.16 -8.76
C ALA A 50 27.37 -0.80 -7.89
N HIS A 51 27.02 -1.37 -6.73
CA HIS A 51 27.99 -1.92 -5.77
C HIS A 51 27.63 -3.36 -5.33
N ASP A 52 28.13 -4.35 -6.08
CA ASP A 52 28.12 -5.79 -5.74
C ASP A 52 26.74 -6.47 -5.60
N GLY A 53 25.64 -5.85 -6.04
CA GLY A 53 24.32 -6.51 -5.99
C GLY A 53 23.75 -6.63 -4.57
N ARG A 54 24.25 -5.83 -3.62
CA ARG A 54 23.84 -5.93 -2.22
C ARG A 54 22.35 -5.66 -2.06
N PRO A 55 21.63 -6.44 -1.22
CA PRO A 55 20.22 -6.18 -0.97
C PRO A 55 20.06 -4.81 -0.31
N VAL A 56 19.14 -4.01 -0.84
CA VAL A 56 18.77 -2.71 -0.29
C VAL A 56 17.42 -2.87 0.39
N CYS A 57 17.39 -2.65 1.70
CA CYS A 57 16.16 -2.60 2.47
C CYS A 57 15.56 -1.20 2.35
N PRO A 58 14.39 -1.01 1.70
CA PRO A 58 13.77 0.31 1.55
C PRO A 58 13.53 1.01 2.90
N TRP A 59 13.21 0.22 3.93
CA TRP A 59 12.88 0.68 5.27
C TRP A 59 14.02 1.38 6.02
N ASP A 60 15.27 1.10 5.62
CA ASP A 60 16.44 1.74 6.24
C ASP A 60 16.58 3.21 5.80
N TYR A 61 15.95 3.57 4.68
CA TYR A 61 16.07 4.89 4.03
C TYR A 61 14.75 5.67 3.99
N GLU A 62 13.62 5.04 4.30
CA GLU A 62 12.33 5.71 4.37
C GLU A 62 12.19 6.52 5.66
N LEU A 63 11.74 7.78 5.51
CA LEU A 63 11.27 8.56 6.64
C LEU A 63 10.05 7.85 7.26
N ARG A 64 10.05 7.66 8.59
CA ARG A 64 8.98 7.00 9.38
C ARG A 64 7.64 7.75 9.42
N GLN A 65 7.34 8.54 8.41
CA GLN A 65 6.05 9.21 8.32
C GLN A 65 5.02 8.21 7.79
N ASP A 66 3.92 8.05 8.52
CA ASP A 66 2.77 7.16 8.28
C ASP A 66 1.98 7.52 7.02
N VAL A 67 2.66 7.66 5.88
CA VAL A 67 2.05 8.02 4.61
C VAL A 67 1.86 6.76 3.79
N PHE A 68 0.60 6.53 3.42
CA PHE A 68 0.17 5.55 2.44
C PHE A 68 1.17 5.48 1.27
N ARG A 69 1.81 4.32 1.12
CA ARG A 69 3.01 4.15 0.28
C ARG A 69 2.59 3.83 -1.15
N SER A 70 2.72 4.81 -2.03
CA SER A 70 2.37 4.67 -3.45
C SER A 70 3.58 4.26 -4.30
N ALA A 71 3.34 3.90 -5.57
CA ALA A 71 4.42 3.71 -6.54
C ALA A 71 5.28 4.97 -6.70
N ALA A 72 4.69 6.17 -6.58
CA ALA A 72 5.41 7.43 -6.61
C ALA A 72 6.33 7.60 -5.38
N SER A 73 5.92 7.11 -4.22
CA SER A 73 6.76 7.10 -3.01
C SER A 73 7.99 6.21 -3.20
N LEU A 74 7.83 5.03 -3.81
CA LEU A 74 8.95 4.16 -4.17
C LEU A 74 9.86 4.83 -5.22
N GLN A 75 9.29 5.53 -6.21
CA GLN A 75 10.05 6.30 -7.19
C GLN A 75 10.90 7.40 -6.51
N SER A 76 10.34 8.15 -5.57
CA SER A 76 11.08 9.16 -4.81
C SER A 76 12.22 8.55 -4.00
N LEU A 77 12.01 7.37 -3.40
CA LEU A 77 13.07 6.65 -2.68
C LEU A 77 14.20 6.24 -3.64
N VAL A 78 13.87 5.69 -4.80
CA VAL A 78 14.87 5.27 -5.81
C VAL A 78 15.72 6.47 -6.27
N LEU A 79 15.09 7.62 -6.51
CA LEU A 79 15.79 8.85 -6.87
C LEU A 79 16.69 9.34 -5.73
N TYR A 80 16.17 9.35 -4.49
CA TYR A 80 16.94 9.72 -3.31
C TYR A 80 18.20 8.85 -3.14
N LEU A 81 18.08 7.54 -3.31
CA LEU A 81 19.22 6.62 -3.23
C LEU A 81 20.27 6.89 -4.31
N ALA A 82 19.82 7.26 -5.52
CA ALA A 82 20.72 7.61 -6.62
C ALA A 82 21.43 8.96 -6.38
N GLU A 83 20.70 9.98 -5.94
CA GLU A 83 21.21 11.35 -5.76
C GLU A 83 22.11 11.49 -4.52
N GLU A 84 21.66 10.97 -3.37
CA GLU A 84 22.34 11.21 -2.09
C GLU A 84 23.36 10.12 -1.75
N HIS A 85 23.15 8.90 -2.24
CA HIS A 85 24.01 7.75 -1.92
C HIS A 85 24.76 7.17 -3.12
N GLY A 86 24.54 7.70 -4.32
CA GLY A 86 25.15 7.17 -5.56
C GLY A 86 24.75 5.71 -5.86
N MET A 87 23.67 5.21 -5.25
CA MET A 87 23.23 3.83 -5.39
C MET A 87 22.25 3.68 -6.56
N SER A 88 22.60 2.83 -7.52
CA SER A 88 21.68 2.46 -8.60
C SER A 88 20.91 1.21 -8.20
N VAL A 89 19.63 1.33 -7.88
CA VAL A 89 18.81 0.20 -7.43
C VAL A 89 17.98 -0.40 -8.56
N ALA A 90 17.92 -1.73 -8.61
CA ALA A 90 17.00 -2.49 -9.43
C ALA A 90 16.30 -3.55 -8.60
N GLY A 91 15.14 -4.01 -9.06
CA GLY A 91 14.39 -5.01 -8.31
C GLY A 91 12.98 -5.22 -8.84
N ASP A 92 12.23 -6.10 -8.16
CA ASP A 92 10.85 -6.41 -8.50
C ASP A 92 9.97 -6.28 -7.25
N GLY A 93 8.70 -5.99 -7.47
CA GLY A 93 7.76 -5.75 -6.40
C GLY A 93 6.30 -5.79 -6.81
N VAL A 94 5.47 -5.46 -5.85
CA VAL A 94 4.03 -5.34 -6.01
C VAL A 94 3.58 -4.05 -5.35
N VAL A 95 2.78 -3.26 -6.06
CA VAL A 95 2.04 -2.13 -5.50
C VAL A 95 0.59 -2.60 -5.30
N LEU A 96 0.13 -2.50 -4.06
CA LEU A 96 -1.27 -2.61 -3.70
C LEU A 96 -1.91 -1.26 -4.02
N VAL A 97 -2.80 -1.27 -5.01
CA VAL A 97 -3.65 -0.13 -5.36
C VAL A 97 -5.08 -0.45 -4.92
N PRO A 98 -5.97 0.54 -4.86
CA PRO A 98 -7.26 0.36 -4.23
C PRO A 98 -8.12 -0.84 -4.58
N PHE A 99 -8.02 -1.61 -5.66
CA PHE A 99 -8.90 -2.77 -5.90
C PHE A 99 -8.12 -3.90 -6.60
N GLU A 100 -6.78 -3.81 -6.55
CA GLU A 100 -5.89 -4.59 -7.40
C GLU A 100 -4.46 -4.61 -6.83
N SER A 101 -3.69 -5.61 -7.22
CA SER A 101 -2.24 -5.62 -7.03
C SER A 101 -1.56 -5.50 -8.39
N ILE A 102 -0.69 -4.52 -8.55
CA ILE A 102 0.07 -4.30 -9.77
C ILE A 102 1.51 -4.76 -9.54
N ARG A 103 1.98 -5.70 -10.37
CA ARG A 103 3.42 -6.04 -10.38
C ARG A 103 4.21 -4.86 -10.94
N ILE A 104 5.31 -4.56 -10.28
CA ILE A 104 6.22 -3.50 -10.67
C ILE A 104 7.64 -4.02 -10.74
N ALA A 105 8.45 -3.38 -11.57
CA ALA A 105 9.89 -3.54 -11.61
C ALA A 105 10.55 -2.18 -11.43
N VAL A 106 11.67 -2.15 -10.73
CA VAL A 106 12.56 -0.98 -10.63
C VAL A 106 13.72 -1.21 -11.58
N ARG A 107 13.83 -0.37 -12.62
CA ARG A 107 14.90 -0.45 -13.62
C ARG A 107 15.31 0.95 -14.05
N ASN A 108 16.61 1.17 -14.27
CA ASN A 108 17.16 2.42 -14.77
C ASN A 108 16.71 3.66 -13.97
N GLY A 109 16.61 3.54 -12.64
CA GLY A 109 16.17 4.64 -11.77
C GLY A 109 14.66 4.92 -11.82
N GLY A 110 13.87 4.07 -12.49
CA GLY A 110 12.42 4.22 -12.63
C GLY A 110 11.63 3.00 -12.14
N VAL A 111 10.41 3.24 -11.63
CA VAL A 111 9.42 2.22 -11.31
C VAL A 111 8.48 2.04 -12.51
N VAL A 112 8.49 0.85 -13.10
CA VAL A 112 7.65 0.48 -14.25
C VAL A 112 6.70 -0.66 -13.89
N ARG A 113 5.56 -0.76 -14.59
CA ARG A 113 4.68 -1.93 -14.49
C ARG A 113 5.38 -3.14 -15.14
N ALA A 114 5.36 -4.29 -14.46
CA ALA A 114 5.99 -5.53 -14.90
C ALA A 114 4.97 -6.50 -15.53
#